data_AF-A0A0G0H998-F1
#
_entry.id   AF-A0A0G0H998-F1
#
_cell.length_a   1.000
_cell.length_b   1.000
_cell.length_c   1.000
_cell.angle_alpha   90.00
_cell.angle_beta   90.00
_cell.angle_gamma   90.00
#
_symmetry.space_group_name_H-M   'P 1'
#
loop_
_entity.id
_entity.type
_entity.pdbx_description
1 polymer ?
#
loop_
_entity_poly.entity_id
_entity_poly.type
_entity_poly.pdbx_seq_one_letter_code
_entity_poly.pdbx_strand_id
1 'polypeptide(L)'
;EQLDALKTTLVQQKAALDQQKDQKQKLLADTQNSESVYQNLLQRAKAEYAAIQQIISGGGSETEMRSVVKGETIATLISGKSCNSSGRHLHFIVKEGESVIDPFSKLKSIDYINDSNGDTFNPSGTWDWPLSPTIYLHQGFGNTWFVRTYAWYPSHNGIDITGASNNVAAVEDGTLYKGSYTGFNGCALSYVRLKHKDSNISTLYLHVYPN
;
A
#
# COMPACT_ATOMS: atom_id res chain seq x y z
N GLU A 1 1.18 42.64 -54.38
CA GLU A 1 2.11 41.60 -53.89
C GLU A 1 2.07 41.40 -52.38
N GLN A 2 2.36 42.40 -51.55
CA GLN A 2 2.37 42.21 -50.07
C GLN A 2 1.02 41.76 -49.48
N LEU A 3 -0.12 42.29 -49.97
CA LEU A 3 -1.43 41.93 -49.43
C LEU A 3 -1.83 40.46 -49.70
N ASP A 4 -1.49 39.93 -50.86
CA ASP A 4 -1.80 38.54 -51.23
C ASP A 4 -0.88 37.55 -50.51
N ALA A 5 0.38 37.94 -50.28
CA ALA A 5 1.28 37.22 -49.40
C ALA A 5 0.75 37.18 -47.95
N LEU A 6 0.29 38.32 -47.41
CA LEU A 6 -0.32 38.36 -46.07
C LEU A 6 -1.59 37.51 -45.96
N LYS A 7 -2.46 37.51 -46.98
CA LYS A 7 -3.66 36.67 -47.01
C LYS A 7 -3.31 35.18 -47.02
N THR A 8 -2.30 34.80 -47.81
CA THR A 8 -1.82 33.41 -47.89
C THR A 8 -1.25 32.97 -46.54
N THR A 9 -0.42 33.80 -45.92
CA THR A 9 0.13 33.56 -44.57
C THR A 9 -0.98 33.44 -43.53
N LEU A 10 -2.00 34.29 -43.56
CA LEU A 10 -3.12 34.24 -42.62
C LEU A 10 -3.92 32.93 -42.74
N VAL A 11 -4.13 32.43 -43.95
CA VAL A 11 -4.81 31.14 -44.19
C VAL A 11 -3.97 29.98 -43.64
N GLN A 12 -2.66 29.99 -43.88
CA GLN A 12 -1.74 28.98 -43.35
C GLN A 12 -1.69 29.00 -41.82
N GLN A 13 -1.64 30.19 -41.21
CA GLN A 13 -1.64 30.36 -39.76
C GLN A 13 -2.95 29.87 -39.12
N LYS A 14 -4.11 30.12 -39.77
CA LYS A 14 -5.40 29.58 -39.30
C LYS A 14 -5.43 28.06 -39.35
N ALA A 15 -5.00 27.46 -40.45
CA ALA A 15 -4.96 26.00 -40.59
C ALA A 15 -4.01 25.35 -39.54
N ALA A 16 -2.84 25.95 -39.30
CA ALA A 16 -1.92 25.48 -38.27
C ALA A 16 -2.50 25.61 -36.84
N LEU A 17 -3.21 26.71 -36.56
CA LEU A 17 -3.86 26.92 -35.27
C LEU A 17 -4.97 25.89 -35.02
N ASP A 18 -5.79 25.59 -36.03
CA ASP A 18 -6.86 24.61 -35.89
C ASP A 18 -6.30 23.20 -35.70
N GLN A 19 -5.23 22.84 -36.42
CA GLN A 19 -4.52 21.58 -36.21
C GLN A 19 -3.93 21.46 -34.78
N GLN A 20 -3.39 22.55 -34.23
CA GLN A 20 -2.88 22.55 -32.85
C GLN A 20 -3.99 22.39 -31.81
N LYS A 21 -5.17 22.98 -32.03
CA LYS A 21 -6.34 22.81 -31.15
C LYS A 21 -6.81 21.35 -31.15
N ASP A 22 -6.90 20.73 -32.32
CA ASP A 22 -7.33 19.33 -32.45
C ASP A 22 -6.35 18.38 -31.77
N GLN A 23 -5.04 18.60 -31.93
CA GLN A 23 -4.00 17.81 -31.25
C GLN A 23 -4.08 17.97 -29.73
N LYS A 24 -4.31 19.20 -29.24
CA LYS A 24 -4.46 19.47 -27.81
C LYS A 24 -5.72 18.82 -27.24
N GLN A 25 -6.83 18.85 -27.97
CA GLN A 25 -8.08 18.22 -27.55
C GLN A 25 -7.96 16.70 -27.51
N LYS A 26 -7.26 16.10 -28.48
CA LYS A 26 -6.93 14.67 -28.47
C LYS A 26 -6.06 14.30 -27.28
N LEU A 27 -4.97 15.04 -27.04
CA LEU A 27 -4.10 14.81 -25.88
C LEU A 27 -4.86 14.96 -24.56
N LEU A 28 -5.75 15.95 -24.46
CA LEU A 28 -6.60 16.14 -23.29
C LEU A 28 -7.54 14.95 -23.09
N ALA A 29 -8.21 14.47 -24.14
CA ALA A 29 -9.09 13.31 -24.06
C ALA A 29 -8.33 12.03 -23.67
N ASP A 30 -7.15 11.81 -24.28
CA ASP A 30 -6.29 10.65 -24.00
C ASP A 30 -5.77 10.66 -22.55
N THR A 31 -5.50 11.84 -22.00
CA THR A 31 -4.98 12.01 -20.62
C THR A 31 -6.08 12.14 -19.56
N GLN A 32 -7.29 12.57 -19.91
CA GLN A 32 -8.38 12.79 -18.95
C GLN A 32 -8.83 11.50 -18.25
N ASN A 33 -8.90 10.38 -18.96
CA ASN A 33 -9.21 9.08 -18.35
C ASN A 33 -8.10 8.63 -17.39
N SER A 34 -6.83 8.86 -17.79
CA SER A 34 -5.68 8.56 -16.95
C SER A 34 -5.66 9.41 -15.68
N GLU A 35 -6.03 10.70 -15.79
CA GLU A 35 -6.15 11.60 -14.65
C GLU A 35 -7.30 11.19 -13.71
N SER A 36 -8.48 10.86 -14.25
CA SER A 36 -9.61 10.38 -13.44
C SER A 36 -9.26 9.09 -12.68
N VAL A 37 -8.61 8.13 -13.34
CA VAL A 37 -8.12 6.90 -12.72
C VAL A 37 -7.08 7.20 -11.65
N TYR A 38 -6.11 8.06 -11.96
CA TYR A 38 -5.08 8.48 -11.02
C TYR A 38 -5.67 9.14 -9.77
N GLN A 39 -6.60 10.09 -9.93
CA GLN A 39 -7.27 10.75 -8.81
C GLN A 39 -8.08 9.76 -7.96
N ASN A 40 -8.72 8.77 -8.58
CA ASN A 40 -9.40 7.70 -7.84
C ASN A 40 -8.43 6.85 -7.02
N LEU A 41 -7.29 6.44 -7.59
CA LEU A 41 -6.25 5.69 -6.89
C LEU A 41 -5.64 6.50 -5.74
N LEU A 42 -5.36 7.79 -5.98
CA LEU A 42 -4.86 8.71 -4.97
C LEU A 42 -5.84 8.86 -3.80
N GLN A 43 -7.14 8.94 -4.07
CA GLN A 43 -8.15 9.05 -3.02
C GLN A 43 -8.24 7.77 -2.18
N ARG A 44 -8.13 6.59 -2.81
CA ARG A 44 -8.08 5.30 -2.10
C ARG A 44 -6.84 5.22 -1.20
N ALA A 45 -5.66 5.57 -1.72
CA ALA A 45 -4.42 5.58 -0.94
C ALA A 45 -4.48 6.53 0.26
N LYS A 46 -5.11 7.71 0.11
CA LYS A 46 -5.34 8.64 1.22
C LYS A 46 -6.28 8.06 2.28
N ALA A 47 -7.37 7.42 1.86
CA ALA A 47 -8.31 6.78 2.77
C ALA A 47 -7.68 5.59 3.51
N GLU A 48 -6.85 4.82 2.82
CA GLU A 48 -6.05 3.74 3.40
C GLU A 48 -5.12 4.25 4.48
N TYR A 49 -4.27 5.23 4.15
CA TYR A 49 -3.35 5.82 5.11
C TYR A 49 -4.09 6.32 6.35
N ALA A 50 -5.16 7.09 6.18
CA ALA A 50 -5.95 7.61 7.30
C ALA A 50 -6.50 6.49 8.20
N ALA A 51 -7.00 5.41 7.60
CA ALA A 51 -7.56 4.31 8.36
C ALA A 51 -6.48 3.51 9.11
N ILE A 52 -5.31 3.27 8.50
CA ILE A 52 -4.20 2.60 9.16
C ILE A 52 -3.70 3.43 10.36
N GLN A 53 -3.62 4.76 10.21
CA GLN A 53 -3.25 5.64 11.32
C GLN A 53 -4.23 5.51 12.50
N GLN A 54 -5.53 5.40 12.24
CA GLN A 54 -6.53 5.17 13.30
C GLN A 54 -6.35 3.83 14.01
N ILE A 55 -6.01 2.76 13.30
CA ILE A 55 -5.75 1.45 13.89
C ILE A 55 -4.52 1.51 14.80
N ILE A 56 -3.43 2.11 14.31
CA ILE A 56 -2.17 2.23 15.06
C ILE A 56 -2.37 3.07 16.33
N SER A 57 -3.19 4.11 16.29
CA SER A 57 -3.51 4.94 17.46
C SER A 57 -4.55 4.33 18.41
N GLY A 58 -4.96 3.08 18.21
CA GLY A 58 -5.91 2.39 19.08
C GLY A 58 -7.38 2.77 18.85
N GLY A 59 -7.70 3.42 17.72
CA GLY A 59 -9.06 3.80 17.32
C GLY A 59 -9.87 2.67 16.67
N GLY A 60 -9.36 1.44 16.63
CA GLY A 60 -10.06 0.27 16.10
C GLY A 60 -10.94 -0.43 17.14
N SER A 61 -12.05 -1.01 16.71
CA SER A 61 -12.80 -1.98 17.52
C SER A 61 -12.20 -3.36 17.31
N GLU A 62 -11.66 -3.94 18.37
CA GLU A 62 -11.03 -5.26 18.32
C GLU A 62 -11.77 -6.26 19.21
N THR A 63 -11.83 -7.50 18.75
CA THR A 63 -12.38 -8.62 19.51
C THR A 63 -11.29 -9.67 19.65
N GLU A 64 -11.05 -10.09 20.90
CA GLU A 64 -10.17 -11.22 21.17
C GLU A 64 -10.70 -12.48 20.49
N MET A 65 -9.82 -13.24 19.86
CA MET A 65 -10.18 -14.48 19.18
C MET A 65 -9.72 -15.69 20.00
N ARG A 66 -8.40 -15.87 20.11
CA ARG A 66 -7.77 -17.07 20.68
C ARG A 66 -6.27 -16.85 20.85
N SER A 67 -5.63 -17.73 21.62
CA SER A 67 -4.17 -17.85 21.60
C SER A 67 -3.70 -18.56 20.33
N VAL A 68 -2.49 -18.20 19.88
CA VAL A 68 -1.80 -18.79 18.73
C VAL A 68 -0.36 -19.08 19.09
N VAL A 69 0.24 -20.05 18.40
CA VAL A 69 1.68 -20.31 18.47
C VAL A 69 2.39 -19.85 17.20
N LYS A 70 3.68 -19.59 17.31
CA LYS A 70 4.54 -19.23 16.18
C LYS A 70 4.38 -20.23 15.02
N GLY A 71 4.26 -19.71 13.80
CA GLY A 71 4.09 -20.47 12.56
C GLY A 71 2.66 -20.92 12.27
N GLU A 72 1.73 -20.76 13.21
CA GLU A 72 0.32 -21.09 13.00
C GLU A 72 -0.30 -20.13 11.98
N THR A 73 -1.16 -20.65 11.09
CA THR A 73 -1.90 -19.80 10.13
C THR A 73 -3.00 -19.03 10.88
N ILE A 74 -2.92 -17.71 10.84
CA ILE A 74 -3.83 -16.80 11.58
C ILE A 74 -4.76 -16.01 10.66
N ALA A 75 -4.44 -15.94 9.37
CA ALA A 75 -5.26 -15.24 8.39
C ALA A 75 -4.93 -15.70 6.96
N THR A 76 -5.74 -15.25 6.00
CA THR A 76 -5.51 -15.44 4.56
C THR A 76 -5.53 -14.11 3.82
N LEU A 77 -4.58 -13.87 2.92
CA LEU A 77 -4.53 -12.66 2.10
C LEU A 77 -5.73 -12.54 1.17
N ILE A 78 -6.25 -11.32 1.04
CA ILE A 78 -7.25 -10.99 0.04
C ILE A 78 -6.60 -11.14 -1.34
N SER A 79 -7.14 -12.02 -2.18
CA SER A 79 -6.47 -12.45 -3.42
C SER A 79 -6.47 -11.40 -4.55
N GLY A 80 -7.09 -10.24 -4.33
CA GLY A 80 -7.23 -9.18 -5.33
C GLY A 80 -7.39 -7.80 -4.70
N LYS A 81 -8.03 -6.88 -5.43
CA LYS A 81 -8.31 -5.52 -4.95
C LYS A 81 -9.13 -5.58 -3.66
N SER A 82 -8.69 -4.84 -2.66
CA SER A 82 -9.49 -4.54 -1.48
C SER A 82 -10.10 -3.14 -1.66
N CYS A 83 -10.96 -2.70 -0.74
CA CYS A 83 -11.60 -1.39 -0.86
C CYS A 83 -10.61 -0.22 -0.84
N ASN A 84 -9.43 -0.44 -0.23
CA ASN A 84 -8.42 0.59 -0.03
C ASN A 84 -7.13 0.32 -0.80
N SER A 85 -6.87 -0.94 -1.15
CA SER A 85 -5.67 -1.33 -1.90
C SER A 85 -6.00 -1.70 -3.36
N SER A 86 -5.08 -1.35 -4.26
CA SER A 86 -5.18 -1.59 -5.70
C SER A 86 -4.79 -3.01 -6.12
N GLY A 87 -4.29 -3.84 -5.19
CA GLY A 87 -3.82 -5.19 -5.50
C GLY A 87 -3.55 -6.04 -4.25
N ARG A 88 -3.25 -7.32 -4.50
CA ARG A 88 -2.96 -8.30 -3.44
C ARG A 88 -1.59 -8.01 -2.80
N HIS A 89 -1.58 -7.73 -1.50
CA HIS A 89 -0.37 -7.69 -0.66
C HIS A 89 -0.76 -7.83 0.82
N LEU A 90 0.23 -8.16 1.66
CA LEU A 90 0.15 -8.05 3.11
C LEU A 90 0.80 -6.73 3.50
N HIS A 91 0.07 -5.86 4.19
CA HIS A 91 0.66 -4.72 4.89
C HIS A 91 0.97 -5.17 6.33
N PHE A 92 2.25 -5.38 6.62
CA PHE A 92 2.74 -5.93 7.88
C PHE A 92 3.37 -4.83 8.75
N ILE A 93 2.86 -4.67 9.97
CA ILE A 93 3.29 -3.63 10.93
C ILE A 93 3.81 -4.29 12.20
N VAL A 94 4.87 -3.74 12.76
CA VAL A 94 5.35 -4.07 14.11
C VAL A 94 5.20 -2.84 15.00
N LYS A 95 4.50 -3.00 16.13
CA LYS A 95 4.45 -2.03 17.22
C LYS A 95 5.26 -2.54 18.40
N GLU A 96 5.99 -1.65 19.06
CA GLU A 96 6.63 -1.88 20.36
C GLU A 96 6.10 -0.81 21.34
N GLY A 97 5.19 -1.21 22.22
CA GLY A 97 4.33 -0.27 22.94
C GLY A 97 3.45 0.52 21.97
N GLU A 98 3.50 1.85 22.05
CA GLU A 98 2.77 2.74 21.16
C GLU A 98 3.52 3.11 19.87
N SER A 99 4.80 2.77 19.79
CA SER A 99 5.66 3.14 18.66
C SER A 99 5.59 2.09 17.56
N VAL A 100 5.45 2.55 16.31
CA VAL A 100 5.69 1.72 15.13
C VAL A 100 7.20 1.63 14.91
N ILE A 101 7.70 0.42 14.70
CA ILE A 101 9.12 0.15 14.43
C ILE A 101 9.30 -0.56 13.09
N ASP A 102 10.50 -0.47 12.53
CA ASP A 102 10.84 -1.11 11.25
C ASP A 102 10.73 -2.64 11.35
N PRO A 103 9.82 -3.29 10.58
CA PRO A 103 9.71 -4.75 10.56
C PRO A 103 11.01 -5.47 10.17
N PHE A 104 11.87 -4.86 9.34
CA PHE A 104 13.16 -5.45 8.96
C PHE A 104 14.11 -5.62 10.14
N SER A 105 13.94 -4.85 11.22
CA SER A 105 14.74 -5.01 12.45
C SER A 105 14.45 -6.33 13.19
N LYS A 106 13.29 -6.96 12.92
CA LYS A 106 12.86 -8.20 13.57
C LYS A 106 12.90 -9.40 12.64
N LEU A 107 12.68 -9.20 11.34
CA LEU A 107 12.64 -10.26 10.33
C LEU A 107 14.04 -10.76 9.95
N LYS A 108 14.19 -12.08 9.77
CA LYS A 108 15.44 -12.71 9.33
C LYS A 108 15.76 -12.42 7.87
N SER A 109 17.04 -12.45 7.53
CA SER A 109 17.49 -12.32 6.14
C SER A 109 17.04 -13.50 5.28
N ILE A 110 16.55 -13.19 4.08
CA ILE A 110 16.05 -14.14 3.08
C ILE A 110 16.34 -13.61 1.67
N ASP A 111 16.22 -14.49 0.67
CA ASP A 111 16.13 -14.09 -0.72
C ASP A 111 14.78 -13.39 -0.99
N TYR A 112 14.81 -12.37 -1.83
CA TYR A 112 13.63 -11.57 -2.17
C TYR A 112 13.68 -11.06 -3.61
N ILE A 113 12.53 -10.64 -4.11
CA ILE A 113 12.38 -9.91 -5.37
C ILE A 113 11.95 -8.48 -5.03
N ASN A 114 12.66 -7.50 -5.56
CA ASN A 114 12.33 -6.08 -5.37
C ASN A 114 11.35 -5.62 -6.45
N ASP A 115 10.12 -5.32 -6.05
CA ASP A 115 9.04 -4.73 -6.88
C ASP A 115 8.56 -3.38 -6.30
N SER A 116 9.47 -2.68 -5.60
CA SER A 116 9.16 -1.47 -4.81
C SER A 116 9.69 -0.18 -5.43
N ASN A 117 10.16 -0.24 -6.68
CA ASN A 117 10.89 0.85 -7.32
C ASN A 117 12.16 1.27 -6.56
N GLY A 118 12.83 0.29 -5.92
CA GLY A 118 14.14 0.48 -5.30
C GLY A 118 14.10 0.89 -3.83
N ASP A 119 13.06 0.50 -3.07
CA ASP A 119 13.13 0.61 -1.62
C ASP A 119 14.22 -0.30 -1.04
N THR A 120 14.80 0.15 0.07
CA THR A 120 15.80 -0.60 0.82
C THR A 120 15.17 -1.87 1.40
N PHE A 121 15.90 -2.98 1.27
CA PHE A 121 15.58 -4.25 1.91
C PHE A 121 16.78 -4.71 2.75
N ASN A 122 16.65 -4.59 4.08
CA ASN A 122 17.75 -4.80 5.04
C ASN A 122 17.30 -5.58 6.29
N PRO A 123 16.65 -6.75 6.15
CA PRO A 123 16.30 -7.58 7.30
C PRO A 123 17.53 -7.95 8.13
N SER A 124 17.44 -7.78 9.45
CA SER A 124 18.56 -7.93 10.40
C SER A 124 18.17 -8.68 11.69
N GLY A 125 16.92 -9.12 11.80
CA GLY A 125 16.43 -9.85 12.96
C GLY A 125 16.47 -11.37 12.78
N THR A 126 15.61 -12.06 13.51
CA THR A 126 15.58 -13.54 13.60
C THR A 126 14.20 -14.14 13.40
N TRP A 127 13.15 -13.32 13.33
CA TRP A 127 11.79 -13.81 13.13
C TRP A 127 11.61 -14.40 11.74
N ASP A 128 10.78 -15.44 11.70
CA ASP A 128 10.28 -15.96 10.45
C ASP A 128 9.35 -14.95 9.79
N TRP A 129 9.28 -15.00 8.47
CA TRP A 129 8.41 -14.13 7.70
C TRP A 129 6.95 -14.57 7.86
N PRO A 130 6.00 -13.62 7.89
CA PRO A 130 4.58 -13.94 8.03
C PRO A 130 3.98 -14.59 6.77
N LEU A 131 4.74 -14.66 5.68
CA LEU A 131 4.37 -15.31 4.42
C LEU A 131 5.48 -16.28 3.99
N SER A 132 5.10 -17.31 3.25
CA SER A 132 6.05 -18.26 2.68
C SER A 132 6.91 -17.61 1.57
N PRO A 133 8.23 -17.83 1.56
CA PRO A 133 9.11 -17.42 0.44
C PRO A 133 8.67 -18.01 -0.91
N THR A 134 9.06 -17.45 -2.06
CA THR A 134 9.87 -16.22 -2.25
C THR A 134 9.07 -14.96 -1.93
N ILE A 135 9.69 -14.03 -1.21
CA ILE A 135 9.06 -12.75 -0.85
C ILE A 135 9.27 -11.73 -1.96
N TYR A 136 8.20 -11.07 -2.36
CA TYR A 136 8.20 -9.89 -3.24
C TYR A 136 7.93 -8.66 -2.38
N LEU A 137 8.84 -7.69 -2.42
CA LEU A 137 8.69 -6.41 -1.74
C LEU A 137 8.02 -5.41 -2.68
N HIS A 138 6.83 -4.93 -2.31
CA HIS A 138 6.08 -3.90 -3.03
C HIS A 138 6.32 -2.51 -2.46
N GLN A 139 6.56 -2.41 -1.15
CA GLN A 139 6.91 -1.16 -0.48
C GLN A 139 7.66 -1.42 0.83
N GLY A 140 8.76 -0.69 1.06
CA GLY A 140 9.58 -0.78 2.27
C GLY A 140 9.02 0.01 3.46
N PHE A 141 9.79 0.08 4.55
CA PHE A 141 9.43 0.86 5.74
C PHE A 141 9.97 2.29 5.68
N GLY A 142 9.27 3.24 6.30
CA GLY A 142 9.76 4.61 6.48
C GLY A 142 9.75 5.41 5.18
N ASN A 143 10.92 5.95 4.81
CA ASN A 143 11.10 6.81 3.63
C ASN A 143 11.24 5.99 2.34
N THR A 144 10.11 5.60 1.75
CA THR A 144 10.02 4.79 0.52
C THR A 144 10.03 5.64 -0.76
N TRP A 145 10.12 4.99 -1.92
CA TRP A 145 9.95 5.63 -3.22
C TRP A 145 8.61 6.38 -3.28
N PHE A 146 7.54 5.77 -2.78
CA PHE A 146 6.22 6.37 -2.76
C PHE A 146 6.19 7.62 -1.86
N VAL A 147 6.78 7.57 -0.66
CA VAL A 147 6.93 8.74 0.24
C VAL A 147 7.69 9.88 -0.45
N ARG A 148 8.81 9.57 -1.11
CA ARG A 148 9.61 10.58 -1.84
C ARG A 148 8.87 11.18 -3.03
N THR A 149 7.97 10.42 -3.63
CA THR A 149 7.18 10.84 -4.79
C THR A 149 5.97 11.67 -4.38
N TYR A 150 5.36 11.37 -3.23
CA TYR A 150 4.07 11.93 -2.82
C TYR A 150 4.15 12.61 -1.44
N ALA A 151 4.33 13.93 -1.45
CA ALA A 151 4.51 14.74 -0.24
C ALA A 151 3.38 14.66 0.82
N TRP A 152 2.18 14.19 0.46
CA TRP A 152 1.07 13.99 1.41
C TRP A 152 1.21 12.71 2.23
N TYR A 153 2.11 11.81 1.84
CA TYR A 153 2.35 10.51 2.46
C TYR A 153 3.69 10.55 3.21
N PRO A 154 3.72 10.94 4.49
CA PRO A 154 4.96 11.35 5.15
C PRO A 154 5.89 10.19 5.50
N SER A 155 5.36 8.98 5.69
CA SER A 155 6.13 7.78 6.03
C SER A 155 5.28 6.52 5.84
N HIS A 156 5.90 5.42 5.44
CA HIS A 156 5.28 4.10 5.44
C HIS A 156 5.47 3.43 6.80
N ASN A 157 4.37 2.97 7.41
CA ASN A 157 4.36 2.45 8.79
C ASN A 157 4.48 0.91 8.88
N GLY A 158 4.77 0.24 7.77
CA GLY A 158 4.93 -1.20 7.70
C GLY A 158 5.80 -1.60 6.52
N ILE A 159 5.60 -2.82 6.04
CA ILE A 159 6.10 -3.29 4.75
C ILE A 159 4.96 -3.92 3.96
N ASP A 160 4.94 -3.70 2.65
CA ASP A 160 4.00 -4.33 1.74
C ASP A 160 4.67 -5.45 0.98
N ILE A 161 4.18 -6.67 1.18
CA ILE A 161 4.81 -7.87 0.65
C ILE A 161 3.80 -8.88 0.10
N THR A 162 4.25 -9.71 -0.83
CA THR A 162 3.56 -10.98 -1.16
C THR A 162 4.53 -12.14 -1.04
N GLY A 163 3.99 -13.34 -0.79
CA GLY A 163 4.74 -14.59 -0.80
C GLY A 163 4.17 -15.60 -1.79
N ALA A 164 4.73 -16.81 -1.76
CA ALA A 164 4.29 -17.92 -2.62
C ALA A 164 2.89 -18.46 -2.28
N SER A 165 2.38 -18.19 -1.09
CA SER A 165 1.03 -18.57 -0.65
C SER A 165 0.29 -17.38 -0.05
N ASN A 166 -1.03 -17.51 0.05
CA ASN A 166 -1.88 -16.51 0.71
C ASN A 166 -2.04 -16.76 2.22
N ASN A 167 -1.41 -17.79 2.77
CA ASN A 167 -1.51 -18.10 4.19
C ASN A 167 -0.59 -17.17 4.99
N VAL A 168 -1.17 -16.49 5.97
CA VAL A 168 -0.45 -15.58 6.86
C VAL A 168 -0.20 -16.30 8.18
N ALA A 169 1.08 -16.43 8.56
CA ALA A 169 1.51 -17.10 9.76
C ALA A 169 1.79 -16.12 10.92
N ALA A 170 1.52 -16.56 12.15
CA ALA A 170 1.97 -15.88 13.36
C ALA A 170 3.51 -15.88 13.40
N VAL A 171 4.11 -14.71 13.61
CA VAL A 171 5.59 -14.59 13.69
C VAL A 171 6.14 -15.02 15.05
N GLU A 172 5.29 -15.00 16.07
CA GLU A 172 5.59 -15.34 17.47
C GLU A 172 4.32 -15.89 18.17
N ASP A 173 4.49 -16.44 19.37
CA ASP A 173 3.37 -16.84 20.23
C ASP A 173 2.60 -15.61 20.73
N GLY A 174 1.28 -15.74 20.92
CA GLY A 174 0.51 -14.62 21.46
C GLY A 174 -0.99 -14.80 21.50
N THR A 175 -1.68 -13.68 21.74
CA THR A 175 -3.14 -13.59 21.70
C THR A 175 -3.56 -12.84 20.44
N LEU A 176 -4.39 -13.51 19.62
CA LEU A 176 -4.89 -12.99 18.36
C LEU A 176 -6.19 -12.21 18.59
N TYR A 177 -6.25 -11.04 17.99
CA TYR A 177 -7.43 -10.18 17.93
C TYR A 177 -7.80 -9.97 16.47
N LYS A 178 -9.11 -9.95 16.18
CA LYS A 178 -9.60 -9.42 14.91
C LYS A 178 -10.07 -7.99 15.12
N GLY A 179 -9.82 -7.15 14.14
CA GLY A 179 -10.40 -5.82 14.06
C GLY A 179 -10.87 -5.50 12.67
N SER A 180 -11.56 -4.38 12.54
CA SER A 180 -11.94 -3.83 11.25
C SER A 180 -11.81 -2.31 11.25
N TYR A 181 -11.45 -1.73 10.12
CA TYR A 181 -11.45 -0.29 9.92
C TYR A 181 -12.35 0.11 8.76
N THR A 182 -12.85 1.34 8.81
CA THR A 182 -13.64 1.90 7.72
C THR A 182 -12.71 2.50 6.68
N GLY A 183 -12.79 1.96 5.47
CA GLY A 183 -12.04 2.41 4.31
C GLY A 183 -12.83 3.33 3.38
N PHE A 184 -12.33 3.44 2.16
CA PHE A 184 -12.93 4.19 1.07
C PHE A 184 -14.38 3.76 0.84
N ASN A 185 -15.27 4.74 0.66
CA ASN A 185 -16.72 4.55 0.52
C ASN A 185 -17.40 3.76 1.65
N GLY A 186 -16.85 3.78 2.87
CA GLY A 186 -17.48 3.13 4.03
C GLY A 186 -17.26 1.61 4.10
N CYS A 187 -16.40 1.05 3.25
CA CYS A 187 -16.13 -0.38 3.25
C CYS A 187 -15.37 -0.79 4.52
N ALA A 188 -15.82 -1.85 5.20
CA ALA A 188 -15.11 -2.42 6.33
C ALA A 188 -14.02 -3.39 5.85
N LEU A 189 -12.75 -3.11 6.21
CA LEU A 189 -11.62 -4.00 5.96
C LEU A 189 -11.16 -4.65 7.25
N SER A 190 -11.08 -5.97 7.23
CA SER A 190 -10.59 -6.76 8.34
C SER A 190 -9.07 -6.72 8.43
N TYR A 191 -8.57 -6.79 9.65
CA TYR A 191 -7.17 -7.04 9.96
C TYR A 191 -7.09 -7.98 11.17
N VAL A 192 -5.92 -8.58 11.36
CA VAL A 192 -5.61 -9.26 12.62
C VAL A 192 -4.46 -8.56 13.34
N ARG A 193 -4.57 -8.48 14.67
CA ARG A 193 -3.50 -8.01 15.54
C ARG A 193 -3.09 -9.16 16.47
N LEU A 194 -1.81 -9.47 16.49
CA LEU A 194 -1.23 -10.42 17.39
C LEU A 194 -0.51 -9.67 18.51
N LYS A 195 -1.04 -9.75 19.73
CA LYS A 195 -0.32 -9.30 20.93
C LYS A 195 0.66 -10.39 21.33
N HIS A 196 1.96 -10.11 21.25
CA HIS A 196 2.98 -11.11 21.52
C HIS A 196 2.96 -11.48 23.00
N LYS A 197 3.20 -12.75 23.29
CA LYS A 197 3.26 -13.25 24.66
C LYS A 197 4.43 -12.63 25.41
N ASP A 198 4.21 -12.25 26.67
CA ASP A 198 5.23 -11.74 27.60
C ASP A 198 6.07 -10.56 27.05
N SER A 199 5.47 -9.75 26.17
CA SER A 199 6.14 -8.65 25.47
C SER A 199 5.21 -7.43 25.31
N ASN A 200 5.78 -6.25 25.14
CA ASN A 200 5.06 -5.04 24.72
C ASN A 200 4.90 -4.94 23.19
N ILE A 201 5.31 -5.97 22.45
CA ILE A 201 5.24 -6.00 21.00
C ILE A 201 3.85 -6.46 20.55
N SER A 202 3.35 -5.85 19.49
CA SER A 202 2.22 -6.36 18.72
C SER A 202 2.52 -6.30 17.24
N THR A 203 2.04 -7.29 16.48
CA THR A 203 2.10 -7.27 15.02
C THR A 203 0.70 -7.12 14.43
N LEU A 204 0.58 -6.31 13.38
CA LEU A 204 -0.67 -6.14 12.65
C LEU A 204 -0.52 -6.64 11.23
N TYR A 205 -1.55 -7.32 10.75
CA TYR A 205 -1.62 -7.96 9.45
C TYR A 205 -2.87 -7.47 8.75
N LEU A 206 -2.70 -6.60 7.76
CA LEU A 206 -3.79 -5.94 7.04
C LEU A 206 -3.99 -6.59 5.66
N HIS A 207 -5.15 -6.31 5.04
CA HIS A 207 -5.59 -6.93 3.79
C HIS A 207 -5.76 -8.44 3.87
N VAL A 208 -6.35 -8.90 4.97
CA VAL A 208 -6.55 -10.32 5.26
C VAL A 208 -7.98 -10.65 5.68
N TYR A 209 -8.36 -11.90 5.50
CA TYR A 209 -9.48 -12.53 6.19
C TYR A 209 -8.95 -13.26 7.44
N PRO A 210 -9.41 -12.91 8.65
CA PRO A 210 -9.04 -13.62 9.88
C PRO A 210 -9.52 -15.08 9.86
N ASN A 211 -8.71 -15.99 10.43
CA ASN A 211 -9.05 -17.41 10.59
C ASN A 211 -9.45 -17.78 12.02
#